data_AF-K1SEQ2-F1
#
_entry.id   AF-K1SEQ2-F1
#
_cell.length_a   1.000
_cell.length_b   1.000
_cell.length_c   1.000
_cell.angle_alpha   90.00
_cell.angle_beta   90.00
_cell.angle_gamma   90.00
#
_symmetry.space_group_name_H-M   'P 1'
#
loop_
_entity.id
_entity.type
_entity.pdbx_description
1 polymer ?
#
loop_
_entity_poly.entity_id
_entity_poly.type
_entity_poly.pdbx_seq_one_letter_code
_entity_poly.pdbx_strand_id
1 'polypeptide(L)'
;MEKNELTNTIHTTLCPRAVLIAYTYAQDKKYFLEQRSIDAKGRMGEGHPVTVEFMNELVRNYSETYSGTPYGRLPSNLLYADTRKGSEEYIWYNPPGKRMMYFVENLGIENAQYNLPGIIYQAKETQLDVYAYKDNLPDMET
;
A
#
# COMPACT_ATOMS: atom_id res chain seq x y z
N MET A 1 36.84 -11.65 9.37
CA MET A 1 35.88 -11.15 10.37
C MET A 1 34.62 -10.79 9.60
N GLU A 2 33.55 -11.60 9.72
CA GLU A 2 32.29 -11.34 9.02
C GLU A 2 31.59 -10.12 9.63
N LYS A 3 31.24 -9.14 8.80
CA LYS A 3 30.46 -7.95 9.20
C LYS A 3 28.99 -8.33 9.31
N ASN A 4 28.27 -7.75 10.29
CA ASN A 4 26.83 -8.02 10.42
C ASN A 4 26.04 -7.47 9.21
N GLU A 5 24.90 -8.10 8.92
CA GLU A 5 24.04 -7.76 7.77
C GLU A 5 23.66 -6.27 7.74
N LEU A 6 23.38 -5.67 8.90
CA LEU A 6 23.04 -4.25 9.03
C LEU A 6 24.16 -3.34 8.50
N THR A 7 25.41 -3.72 8.76
CA THR A 7 26.60 -2.99 8.34
C THR A 7 26.80 -3.11 6.83
N ASN A 8 26.46 -4.24 6.23
CA ASN A 8 26.49 -4.41 4.76
C ASN A 8 25.42 -3.53 4.09
N THR A 9 24.20 -3.51 4.64
CA THR A 9 23.10 -2.69 4.10
C THR A 9 23.43 -1.19 4.11
N ILE A 10 23.99 -0.67 5.20
CA ILE A 10 24.36 0.76 5.35
C ILE A 10 25.54 1.14 4.43
N HIS A 11 26.43 0.20 4.10
CA HIS A 11 27.53 0.42 3.16
C HIS A 11 27.20 0.04 1.71
N THR A 12 25.94 -0.32 1.40
CA THR A 12 25.57 -0.70 0.04
C THR A 12 25.72 0.49 -0.88
N THR A 13 26.68 0.42 -1.79
CA THR A 13 26.88 1.44 -2.81
C THR A 13 25.75 1.31 -3.84
N LEU A 14 24.98 2.38 -4.04
CA LEU A 14 23.99 2.43 -5.10
C LEU A 14 24.69 2.41 -6.46
N CYS A 15 24.48 1.35 -7.23
CA CYS A 15 25.00 1.22 -8.59
C CYS A 15 23.90 1.61 -9.59
N PRO A 16 24.06 2.72 -10.34
CA PRO A 16 23.08 3.11 -11.35
C PRO A 16 23.02 2.04 -12.46
N ARG A 17 21.81 1.62 -12.86
CA ARG A 17 21.61 0.59 -13.89
C ARG A 17 20.95 1.09 -15.17
N ALA A 18 20.10 2.10 -15.06
CA ALA A 18 19.38 2.67 -16.20
C ALA A 18 18.86 4.08 -15.89
N VAL A 19 18.53 4.83 -16.94
CA VAL A 19 17.84 6.13 -16.90
C VAL A 19 16.57 6.04 -17.73
N LEU A 20 15.51 6.68 -17.25
CA LEU A 20 14.26 6.87 -17.95
C LEU A 20 14.12 8.35 -18.32
N ILE A 21 13.80 8.66 -19.58
CA ILE A 21 13.56 10.02 -20.06
C ILE A 21 12.14 10.09 -20.60
N ALA A 22 11.34 11.02 -20.09
CA ALA A 22 9.98 11.25 -20.55
C ALA A 22 9.91 12.48 -21.43
N TYR A 23 9.45 12.30 -22.66
CA TYR A 23 9.16 13.37 -23.61
C TYR A 23 7.65 13.63 -23.63
N THR A 24 7.26 14.89 -23.65
CA THR A 24 5.87 15.31 -23.84
C THR A 24 5.71 15.96 -25.21
N TYR A 25 4.58 15.71 -25.87
CA TYR A 25 4.25 16.40 -27.10
C TYR A 25 3.63 17.74 -26.76
N ALA A 26 4.08 18.83 -27.40
CA ALA A 26 3.72 20.21 -27.03
C ALA A 26 2.20 20.51 -27.00
N GLN A 27 1.37 19.66 -27.61
CA GLN A 27 -0.08 19.84 -27.75
C GLN A 27 -0.91 18.60 -27.34
N ASP A 28 -0.28 17.53 -26.85
CA ASP A 28 -0.98 16.29 -26.48
C ASP A 28 -0.51 15.81 -25.10
N LYS A 29 -1.39 15.21 -24.30
CA LYS A 29 -1.04 14.62 -22.99
C LYS A 29 -0.34 13.26 -23.13
N LYS A 30 0.19 12.95 -24.31
CA LYS A 30 0.92 11.72 -24.59
C LYS A 30 2.37 11.86 -24.16
N TYR A 31 2.90 10.79 -23.58
CA TYR A 31 4.29 10.68 -23.21
C TYR A 31 4.98 9.62 -24.07
N PHE A 32 6.18 9.92 -24.53
CA PHE A 32 7.11 8.92 -25.04
C PHE A 32 8.20 8.71 -24.00
N LEU A 33 8.41 7.45 -23.60
CA LEU A 33 9.43 7.09 -22.63
C LEU A 33 10.61 6.42 -23.33
N GLU A 34 11.78 7.00 -23.16
CA GLU A 34 13.07 6.45 -23.59
C GLU A 34 13.81 5.88 -22.38
N GLN A 35 14.48 4.74 -22.58
CA GLN A 35 15.37 4.13 -21.62
C GLN A 35 16.81 4.13 -22.14
N ARG A 36 17.76 4.35 -21.24
CA ARG A 36 19.20 4.15 -21.48
C ARG A 36 19.78 3.26 -20.40
N SER A 37 20.54 2.24 -20.77
CA SER A 37 21.31 1.46 -19.80
C SER A 37 22.49 2.26 -19.27
N ILE A 38 22.92 2.00 -18.04
CA ILE A 38 24.16 2.54 -17.47
C ILE A 38 25.13 1.39 -17.25
N ASP A 39 26.33 1.51 -17.80
CA ASP A 39 27.37 0.49 -17.63
C ASP A 39 28.09 0.61 -16.27
N ALA A 40 28.94 -0.36 -15.95
CA ALA A 40 29.68 -0.40 -14.69
C ALA A 40 30.63 0.80 -14.48
N LYS A 41 30.90 1.60 -15.53
CA LYS A 41 31.71 2.83 -15.46
C LYS A 41 30.85 4.08 -15.35
N GLY A 42 29.53 3.94 -15.22
CA GLY A 42 28.59 5.05 -15.14
C GLY A 42 28.26 5.70 -16.49
N ARG A 43 28.61 5.06 -17.62
CA ARG A 43 28.36 5.62 -18.96
C ARG A 43 26.99 5.20 -19.46
N MET A 44 26.25 6.14 -20.03
CA MET A 44 24.94 5.88 -20.63
C MET A 44 25.09 5.22 -21.99
N GLY A 45 24.33 4.17 -22.22
CA GLY A 45 24.15 3.55 -23.52
C GLY A 45 23.21 4.33 -24.44
N GLU A 46 22.88 3.71 -25.56
CA GLU A 46 21.94 4.25 -26.54
C GLU A 46 20.51 4.31 -26.00
N GLY A 47 19.74 5.28 -26.50
CA GLY A 47 18.32 5.43 -26.18
C GLY A 47 17.47 4.45 -26.97
N HIS A 48 16.59 3.73 -26.28
CA HIS A 48 15.57 2.89 -26.89
C HIS A 48 14.20 3.13 -26.22
N PRO A 49 13.07 2.86 -26.91
CA PRO A 49 11.77 2.89 -26.24
C PRO A 49 11.75 1.99 -25.01
N VAL A 50 11.08 2.46 -23.95
CA VAL A 50 10.87 1.65 -22.75
C VAL A 50 10.05 0.41 -23.10
N THR A 51 10.49 -0.74 -22.58
CA THR A 51 9.79 -2.01 -22.78
C THR A 51 8.87 -2.33 -21.59
N VAL A 52 7.86 -3.16 -21.85
CA VAL A 52 6.95 -3.65 -20.80
C VAL A 52 7.72 -4.49 -19.77
N GLU A 53 8.68 -5.28 -20.25
CA GLU A 53 9.57 -6.09 -19.43
C GLU A 53 10.37 -5.24 -18.45
N PHE A 54 10.91 -4.10 -18.92
CA PHE A 54 11.65 -3.19 -18.07
C PHE A 54 10.75 -2.51 -17.03
N MET A 55 9.54 -2.08 -17.41
CA MET A 55 8.58 -1.51 -16.45
C MET A 55 8.17 -2.53 -15.39
N ASN A 56 7.95 -3.79 -15.79
CA ASN A 56 7.66 -4.87 -14.86
C ASN A 56 8.85 -5.18 -13.95
N GLU A 57 10.07 -5.19 -14.49
CA GLU A 57 11.29 -5.35 -13.69
C GLU A 57 11.47 -4.18 -12.72
N LEU A 58 11.23 -2.94 -13.17
CA LEU A 58 11.29 -1.75 -12.35
C LEU A 58 10.29 -1.86 -11.21
N VAL A 59 9.03 -2.18 -11.48
CA VAL A 59 7.97 -2.32 -10.46
C VAL A 59 8.26 -3.49 -9.52
N ARG A 60 8.77 -4.62 -10.03
CA ARG A 60 9.11 -5.80 -9.21
C ARG A 60 10.33 -5.55 -8.31
N ASN A 61 11.34 -4.87 -8.83
CA ASN A 61 12.56 -4.53 -8.12
C ASN A 61 12.42 -3.23 -7.33
N TYR A 62 11.33 -2.48 -7.54
CA TYR A 62 10.90 -1.40 -6.67
C TYR A 62 10.47 -2.03 -5.35
N SER A 63 11.48 -2.37 -4.56
CA SER A 63 11.35 -2.74 -3.17
C SER A 63 11.02 -1.48 -2.41
N GLU A 64 9.77 -1.04 -2.49
CA GLU A 64 9.18 -0.62 -1.24
C GLU A 64 8.99 -1.89 -0.42
N THR A 65 9.55 -1.90 0.77
CA THR A 65 9.24 -2.80 1.87
C THR A 65 7.73 -2.93 2.17
N TYR A 66 6.85 -2.33 1.37
CA TYR A 66 5.41 -2.24 1.53
C TYR A 66 4.74 -2.14 0.16
N SER A 67 4.45 -3.29 -0.47
CA SER A 67 3.46 -3.32 -1.54
C SER A 67 2.09 -3.04 -0.92
N GLY A 68 1.56 -1.83 -1.10
CA GLY A 68 0.28 -1.42 -0.52
C GLY A 68 -0.92 -2.25 -1.00
N THR A 69 -0.79 -3.02 -2.08
CA THR A 69 -1.89 -3.86 -2.58
C THR A 69 -2.10 -5.06 -1.65
N PRO A 70 -3.26 -5.19 -0.99
CA PRO A 70 -3.57 -6.35 -0.17
C PRO A 70 -3.56 -7.58 -1.07
N TYR A 71 -2.65 -8.50 -0.77
CA TYR A 71 -2.51 -9.75 -1.47
C TYR A 71 -3.21 -10.87 -0.68
N GLY A 72 -3.96 -11.73 -1.38
CA GLY A 72 -4.71 -12.83 -0.80
C GLY A 72 -6.23 -12.65 -0.90
N ARG A 73 -6.97 -13.41 -0.08
CA ARG A 73 -8.43 -13.36 -0.10
C ARG A 73 -8.90 -12.08 0.60
N LEU A 74 -9.51 -11.18 -0.17
CA LEU A 74 -10.18 -10.01 0.40
C LEU A 74 -11.33 -10.49 1.30
N PRO A 75 -11.41 -9.99 2.55
CA PRO A 75 -12.50 -10.36 3.43
C PRO A 75 -13.80 -9.73 2.92
N SER A 76 -14.90 -10.47 2.99
CA SER A 76 -16.20 -10.05 2.40
C SER A 76 -16.83 -8.83 3.07
N ASN A 77 -16.27 -8.40 4.20
CA ASN A 77 -16.75 -7.27 4.97
C ASN A 77 -15.91 -6.01 4.74
N LEU A 78 -14.90 -6.06 3.87
CA LEU A 78 -14.17 -4.89 3.40
C LEU A 78 -15.03 -4.14 2.39
N LEU A 79 -15.30 -2.87 2.66
CA LEU A 79 -16.11 -1.99 1.82
C LEU A 79 -15.24 -1.17 0.87
N TYR A 80 -14.06 -0.74 1.32
CA TYR A 80 -13.16 0.09 0.55
C TYR A 80 -11.70 -0.18 0.93
N ALA A 81 -10.82 -0.11 -0.07
CA ALA A 81 -9.38 -0.18 0.12
C ALA A 81 -8.66 0.73 -0.90
N ASP A 82 -8.06 1.81 -0.40
CA ASP A 82 -7.03 2.55 -1.11
C ASP A 82 -5.66 2.08 -0.65
N THR A 83 -4.84 1.74 -1.63
CA THR A 83 -3.55 1.07 -1.47
C THR A 83 -2.41 1.94 -1.98
N ARG A 84 -2.75 3.12 -2.49
CA ARG A 84 -1.79 4.09 -2.98
C ARG A 84 -1.08 4.70 -1.79
N LYS A 85 0.24 4.70 -1.87
CA LYS A 85 1.09 5.22 -0.81
C LYS A 85 0.81 6.69 -0.50
N GLY A 86 0.69 7.02 0.78
CA GLY A 86 0.32 8.36 1.27
C GLY A 86 -1.18 8.66 1.11
N SER A 87 -1.99 7.65 0.82
CA SER A 87 -3.45 7.74 0.71
C SER A 87 -4.09 6.44 1.19
N GLU A 88 -3.38 5.65 1.98
CA GLU A 88 -3.85 4.35 2.46
C GLU A 88 -5.10 4.51 3.32
N GLU A 89 -6.17 3.88 2.89
CA GLU A 89 -7.47 3.96 3.54
C GLU A 89 -8.18 2.61 3.43
N TYR A 90 -8.61 2.08 4.57
CA TYR A 90 -9.35 0.83 4.63
C TYR A 90 -10.64 1.03 5.39
N ILE A 91 -11.76 0.67 4.77
CA ILE A 91 -13.08 0.74 5.39
C ILE A 91 -13.66 -0.67 5.43
N TRP A 92 -14.05 -1.14 6.62
CA TRP A 92 -14.73 -2.43 6.78
C TRP A 92 -15.90 -2.34 7.74
N TYR A 93 -16.85 -3.24 7.54
CA TYR A 93 -18.09 -3.33 8.30
C TYR A 93 -18.12 -4.59 9.16
N ASN A 94 -18.67 -4.47 10.35
CA ASN A 94 -19.01 -5.60 11.19
C ASN A 94 -20.53 -5.55 11.47
N PRO A 95 -21.30 -6.59 11.11
CA PRO A 95 -22.76 -6.57 11.29
C PRO A 95 -23.18 -6.47 12.76
N PRO A 96 -24.40 -6.02 13.07
CA PRO A 96 -24.91 -6.01 14.43
C PRO A 96 -24.96 -7.43 15.01
N GLY A 97 -24.72 -7.56 16.32
CA GLY A 97 -24.78 -8.86 16.98
C GLY A 97 -24.13 -8.91 18.36
N LYS A 98 -24.26 -10.06 19.01
CA LYS A 98 -23.59 -10.34 20.29
C LYS A 98 -22.12 -10.70 20.05
N ARG A 99 -21.21 -9.99 20.72
CA ARG A 99 -19.77 -10.27 20.67
C ARG A 99 -19.18 -10.26 22.07
N MET A 100 -18.26 -11.19 22.32
CA MET A 100 -17.42 -11.13 23.51
C MET A 100 -16.50 -9.91 23.38
N MET A 101 -16.57 -9.01 24.36
CA MET A 101 -15.71 -7.83 24.43
C MET A 101 -14.73 -7.98 25.58
N TYR A 102 -13.54 -7.43 25.38
CA TYR A 102 -12.47 -7.45 26.35
C TYR A 102 -12.06 -6.01 26.64
N PHE A 103 -11.96 -5.69 27.92
CA PHE A 103 -11.62 -4.39 28.46
C PHE A 103 -10.48 -4.55 29.46
N VAL A 104 -9.68 -3.50 29.59
CA VAL A 104 -8.67 -3.40 30.63
C VAL A 104 -9.35 -3.20 31.99
N GLU A 105 -8.81 -3.81 33.05
CA GLU A 105 -9.46 -3.87 34.37
C GLU A 105 -9.80 -2.49 34.94
N ASN A 106 -8.94 -1.49 34.70
CA ASN A 106 -9.13 -0.13 35.20
C ASN A 106 -10.28 0.64 34.52
N LEU A 107 -10.88 0.11 33.45
CA LEU A 107 -12.06 0.69 32.83
C LEU A 107 -13.33 0.38 33.62
N GLY A 108 -13.30 -0.63 34.51
CA GLY A 108 -14.46 -1.05 35.31
C GLY A 108 -15.60 -1.68 34.50
N ILE A 109 -15.33 -2.06 33.24
CA ILE A 109 -16.27 -2.76 32.37
C ILE A 109 -15.91 -4.24 32.36
N GLU A 110 -16.91 -5.11 32.53
CA GLU A 110 -16.72 -6.56 32.55
C GLU A 110 -16.40 -7.11 31.16
N ASN A 111 -15.53 -8.13 31.11
CA ASN A 111 -15.30 -8.91 29.91
C ASN A 111 -16.46 -9.90 29.71
N ALA A 112 -17.41 -9.54 28.84
CA ALA A 112 -18.63 -10.30 28.63
C ALA A 112 -19.17 -10.16 27.20
N GLN A 113 -20.27 -10.85 26.89
CA GLN A 113 -20.97 -10.68 25.62
C GLN A 113 -21.88 -9.45 25.65
N TYR A 114 -21.63 -8.50 24.75
CA TYR A 114 -22.44 -7.29 24.58
C TYR A 114 -23.18 -7.30 23.24
N ASN A 115 -24.37 -6.70 23.22
CA ASN A 115 -25.08 -6.42 21.97
C ASN A 115 -24.45 -5.18 21.32
N LEU A 116 -23.88 -5.34 20.14
CA LEU A 116 -23.29 -4.24 19.38
C LEU A 116 -24.14 -3.91 18.15
N PRO A 117 -24.26 -2.62 17.80
CA PRO A 117 -24.82 -2.23 16.52
C PRO A 117 -23.89 -2.64 15.37
N GLY A 118 -24.30 -2.38 14.14
CA GLY A 118 -23.37 -2.42 13.02
C GLY A 118 -22.23 -1.43 13.29
N ILE A 119 -20.98 -1.84 13.07
CA ILE A 119 -19.82 -0.96 13.29
C ILE A 119 -19.05 -0.83 11.98
N ILE A 120 -18.77 0.40 11.58
CA ILE A 120 -17.86 0.71 10.47
C ILE A 120 -16.56 1.21 11.07
N TYR A 121 -15.47 0.66 10.56
CA TYR A 121 -14.11 1.09 10.89
C TYR A 121 -13.51 1.74 9.65
N GLN A 122 -12.89 2.89 9.84
CA GLN A 122 -12.10 3.58 8.82
C GLN A 122 -10.69 3.75 9.37
N ALA A 123 -9.75 3.00 8.81
CA ALA A 123 -8.33 3.13 9.14
C ALA A 123 -7.64 4.00 8.09
N LYS A 124 -6.97 5.05 8.55
CA LYS A 124 -6.15 5.97 7.74
C LYS A 124 -4.85 6.25 8.45
N GLU A 125 -3.72 5.95 7.82
CA GLU A 125 -2.39 6.21 8.39
C GLU A 125 -2.27 5.76 9.87
N THR A 126 -2.25 6.71 10.81
CA THR A 126 -2.18 6.47 12.27
C THR A 126 -3.50 6.64 13.02
N GLN A 127 -4.61 6.82 12.29
CA GLN A 127 -5.94 7.08 12.83
C GLN A 127 -6.89 5.92 12.53
N LEU A 128 -7.74 5.62 13.51
CA LEU A 128 -8.85 4.70 13.37
C LEU A 128 -10.13 5.42 13.82
N ASP A 129 -11.00 5.69 12.87
CA ASP A 129 -12.34 6.22 13.14
C ASP A 129 -13.33 5.05 13.22
N VAL A 130 -14.21 5.10 14.23
CA VAL A 130 -15.18 4.04 14.51
C VAL A 130 -16.58 4.66 14.54
N TYR A 131 -17.46 4.14 13.69
CA TYR A 131 -18.82 4.62 13.52
C TYR A 131 -19.83 3.54 13.88
N ALA A 132 -20.92 3.94 14.54
CA ALA A 132 -22.09 3.08 14.69
C ALA A 132 -23.01 3.26 13.48
N TYR A 133 -23.30 2.15 12.80
CA TYR A 133 -24.21 2.09 11.67
C TYR A 133 -25.56 1.51 12.12
N LYS A 134 -26.64 2.20 11.77
CA LYS A 134 -27.99 1.90 12.27
C LYS A 134 -28.64 0.74 11.54
N ASP A 135 -28.32 0.54 10.26
CA ASP A 135 -28.98 -0.44 9.40
C ASP A 135 -28.17 -1.74 9.26
N ASN A 136 -28.72 -2.70 8.51
CA ASN A 136 -28.19 -4.07 8.49
C ASN A 136 -26.99 -4.27 7.56
N LEU A 137 -26.86 -3.50 6.48
CA LEU A 137 -25.76 -3.56 5.50
C LEU A 137 -25.59 -2.17 4.88
N PRO A 138 -24.39 -1.56 4.93
CA PRO A 138 -24.10 -0.36 4.15
C PRO A 138 -24.09 -0.72 2.67
N ASP A 139 -25.01 -0.13 1.91
CA ASP A 139 -25.05 -0.26 0.45
C ASP A 139 -24.11 0.76 -0.20
N MET A 140 -23.64 0.51 -1.42
CA MET A 140 -22.71 1.40 -2.13
C MET A 140 -23.33 2.79 -2.46
N GLU A 141 -24.63 2.97 -2.26
CA GLU A 141 -25.35 4.22 -2.53
C GLU A 141 -25.68 5.07 -1.28
N THR A 142 -25.18 4.69 -0.09
CA THR A 142 -25.28 5.50 1.14
C THR A 142 -23.97 6.19 1.49
#